data_AF-A0A7C2Q7G4-F1
#
_entry.id   AF-A0A7C2Q7G4-F1
#
_cell.length_a   1.000
_cell.length_b   1.000
_cell.length_c   1.000
_cell.angle_alpha   90.00
_cell.angle_beta   90.00
_cell.angle_gamma   90.00
#
_symmetry.space_group_name_H-M   'P 1'
#
loop_
_entity.id
_entity.type
_entity.pdbx_description
1 polymer ?
#
loop_
_entity_poly.entity_id
_entity_poly.type
_entity_poly.pdbx_seq_one_letter_code
_entity_poly.pdbx_strand_id
1 'polypeptide(L)'
;RGAQGVDVVLEMSGSPSAYRDAFELVRNGGTVVLLGIPKEPVLFDFANFVVWKGVTIKGVFGRRLFDTWETMLKLLRSDRLGLKEKLSWLVAPRAYRLSEYEEAFQTLLAGHAMKLIFTPNPSDFAG
;
A
#
# COMPACT_ATOMS: atom_id res chain seq x y z
N ARG A 1 -7.34 10.90 -29.85
CA ARG A 1 -7.13 11.73 -28.65
C ARG A 1 -6.14 10.98 -27.78
N GLY A 2 -4.86 11.39 -27.78
CA GLY A 2 -3.78 10.65 -27.11
C GLY A 2 -3.97 10.69 -25.59
N ALA A 3 -3.65 9.58 -24.92
CA ALA A 3 -3.77 9.47 -23.46
C ALA A 3 -2.95 10.58 -22.79
N GLN A 4 -3.63 11.48 -22.06
CA GLN A 4 -3.02 12.66 -21.44
C GLN A 4 -2.28 12.35 -20.12
N GLY A 5 -2.08 11.08 -19.78
CA GLY A 5 -1.68 10.61 -18.45
C GLY A 5 -2.89 10.27 -17.57
N VAL A 6 -2.65 9.83 -16.34
CA VAL A 6 -3.71 9.48 -15.36
C VAL A 6 -4.03 10.64 -14.43
N ASP A 7 -5.28 10.72 -13.97
CA ASP A 7 -5.73 11.77 -13.04
C ASP A 7 -5.03 11.72 -11.68
N VAL A 8 -4.84 10.50 -11.15
CA VAL A 8 -4.28 10.25 -9.83
C VAL A 8 -3.28 9.10 -9.90
N VAL A 9 -2.08 9.32 -9.38
CA VAL A 9 -1.08 8.27 -9.15
C VAL A 9 -0.91 8.03 -7.66
N LEU A 10 -0.86 6.77 -7.25
CA LEU A 10 -0.56 6.35 -5.88
C LEU A 10 0.82 5.70 -5.84
N GLU A 11 1.82 6.39 -5.29
CA GLU A 11 3.17 5.85 -5.10
C GLU A 11 3.25 5.22 -3.70
N MET A 12 3.40 3.89 -3.65
CA MET A 12 3.37 3.11 -2.40
C MET A 12 4.69 2.43 -2.05
N SER A 13 5.63 2.37 -3.01
CA SER A 13 6.87 1.62 -2.88
C SER A 13 7.97 2.40 -2.16
N GLY A 14 8.00 3.72 -2.32
CA GLY A 14 9.11 4.56 -1.88
C GLY A 14 10.38 4.38 -2.72
N SER A 15 10.31 3.67 -3.84
CA SER A 15 11.45 3.48 -4.73
C SER A 15 11.80 4.78 -5.47
N PRO A 16 13.08 5.20 -5.54
CA PRO A 16 13.50 6.38 -6.30
C PRO A 16 13.04 6.38 -7.77
N SER A 17 13.04 5.21 -8.43
CA SER A 17 12.55 5.09 -9.81
C SER A 17 11.03 5.29 -9.91
N ALA A 18 10.27 4.75 -8.96
CA ALA A 18 8.82 4.86 -8.94
C ALA A 18 8.34 6.30 -8.74
N TYR A 19 9.11 7.14 -8.05
CA TYR A 19 8.84 8.58 -8.01
C TYR A 19 8.88 9.19 -9.41
N ARG A 20 9.95 8.96 -10.19
CA ARG A 20 10.04 9.47 -11.56
C ARG A 20 8.85 8.98 -12.40
N ASP A 21 8.59 7.69 -12.38
CA ASP A 21 7.50 7.08 -13.15
C ASP A 21 6.15 7.71 -12.77
N ALA A 22 5.90 7.92 -11.47
CA ALA A 22 4.66 8.53 -11.01
C ALA A 22 4.43 9.94 -11.57
N PHE A 23 5.46 10.75 -11.63
CA PHE A 23 5.36 12.12 -12.16
C PHE A 23 5.40 12.21 -13.68
N GLU A 24 5.89 11.18 -14.37
CA GLU A 24 5.76 11.05 -15.83
C GLU A 24 4.33 10.63 -16.20
N LEU A 25 3.77 9.64 -15.49
CA LEU A 25 2.44 9.07 -15.74
C LEU A 25 1.28 10.01 -15.42
N VAL A 26 1.42 10.88 -14.41
CA VAL A 26 0.35 11.81 -14.02
C VAL A 26 0.10 12.84 -15.14
N ARG A 27 -1.17 13.14 -15.42
CA ARG A 27 -1.51 14.19 -16.38
C ARG A 27 -1.18 15.59 -15.86
N ASN A 28 -1.16 16.57 -16.77
CA ASN A 28 -1.13 17.98 -16.37
C ASN A 28 -2.37 18.31 -15.52
N GLY A 29 -2.16 19.02 -14.41
CA GLY A 29 -3.19 19.31 -13.40
C GLY A 29 -3.63 18.09 -12.57
N GLY A 30 -2.95 16.95 -12.68
CA GLY A 30 -3.27 15.74 -11.93
C GLY A 30 -2.71 15.73 -10.51
N THR A 31 -2.93 14.64 -9.79
CA THR A 31 -2.48 14.46 -8.40
C THR A 31 -1.56 13.25 -8.24
N VAL A 32 -0.46 13.44 -7.53
CA VAL A 32 0.39 12.34 -7.08
C VAL A 32 0.27 12.22 -5.56
N VAL A 33 -0.16 11.05 -5.09
CA VAL A 33 -0.26 10.72 -3.66
C VAL A 33 0.93 9.85 -3.28
N LEU A 34 1.69 10.31 -2.31
CA LEU A 34 2.93 9.67 -1.85
C LEU A 34 2.66 8.99 -0.50
N LEU A 35 2.78 7.66 -0.49
CA LEU A 35 2.62 6.79 0.68
C LEU A 35 3.92 6.06 1.01
N GLY A 36 4.70 5.70 0.00
CA GLY A 36 5.96 5.00 0.16
C GLY A 36 7.03 5.88 0.81
N ILE A 37 7.80 5.31 1.74
CA ILE A 37 8.87 6.03 2.45
C ILE A 37 10.20 5.63 1.81
N PRO A 38 10.91 6.56 1.13
CA PRO A 38 12.20 6.26 0.54
C PRO A 38 13.25 6.07 1.63
N LYS A 39 14.18 5.12 1.41
CA LYS A 39 15.27 4.86 2.37
C LYS A 39 16.30 5.99 2.40
N GLU A 40 16.43 6.72 1.29
CA GLU A 40 17.40 7.80 1.09
C GLU A 40 16.72 8.99 0.39
N PRO A 41 17.26 10.21 0.51
CA PRO A 41 16.76 11.36 -0.24
C PRO A 41 16.75 11.11 -1.76
N VAL A 42 15.71 11.57 -2.44
CA VAL A 42 15.53 11.38 -3.89
C VAL A 42 15.81 12.69 -4.62
N LEU A 43 16.63 12.65 -5.67
CA LEU A 43 16.81 13.78 -6.58
C LEU A 43 15.56 13.99 -7.42
N PHE A 44 15.00 15.20 -7.42
CA PHE A 44 13.70 15.46 -8.03
C PHE A 44 13.66 16.80 -8.80
N ASP A 45 13.11 16.76 -10.01
CA ASP A 45 12.95 17.93 -10.89
C ASP A 45 11.57 18.56 -10.69
N PHE A 46 11.47 19.49 -9.76
CA PHE A 46 10.22 20.20 -9.47
C PHE A 46 9.72 21.05 -10.66
N ALA A 47 10.62 21.60 -11.47
CA ALA A 47 10.22 22.49 -12.56
C ALA A 47 9.40 21.72 -13.59
N ASN A 48 9.93 20.60 -14.09
CA ASN A 48 9.27 19.80 -15.11
C ASN A 48 8.11 18.97 -14.55
N PHE A 49 8.29 18.35 -13.39
CA PHE A 49 7.29 17.40 -12.89
C PHE A 49 6.14 18.03 -12.10
N VAL A 50 6.31 19.25 -11.59
CA VAL A 50 5.32 19.90 -10.72
C VAL A 50 4.88 21.23 -11.26
N VAL A 51 5.81 22.17 -11.49
CA VAL A 51 5.48 23.55 -11.84
C VAL A 51 4.86 23.60 -13.25
N TRP A 52 5.55 23.08 -14.26
CA TRP A 52 5.06 23.10 -15.64
C TRP A 52 3.83 22.23 -15.86
N LYS A 53 3.76 21.08 -15.15
CA LYS A 53 2.60 20.20 -15.23
C LYS A 53 1.44 20.66 -14.35
N GLY A 54 1.64 21.60 -13.41
CA GLY A 54 0.62 22.01 -12.44
C GLY A 54 0.14 20.86 -11.54
N VAL A 55 1.04 19.95 -11.13
CA VAL A 55 0.68 18.75 -10.37
C VAL A 55 0.46 19.08 -8.89
N THR A 56 -0.57 18.48 -8.29
CA THR A 56 -0.76 18.48 -6.84
C THR A 56 -0.04 17.29 -6.21
N ILE A 57 0.82 17.53 -5.23
CA ILE A 57 1.49 16.48 -4.45
C ILE A 57 0.81 16.36 -3.09
N LYS A 58 0.46 15.12 -2.70
CA LYS A 58 -0.12 14.83 -1.40
C LYS A 58 0.66 13.73 -0.69
N GLY A 59 1.34 14.08 0.40
CA GLY A 59 1.88 13.09 1.33
C GLY A 59 0.76 12.46 2.18
N VAL A 60 0.79 11.15 2.36
CA VAL A 60 -0.10 10.42 3.27
C VAL A 60 0.74 9.58 4.20
N PHE A 61 0.66 9.88 5.49
CA PHE A 61 1.26 9.08 6.54
C PHE A 61 0.16 8.46 7.41
N GLY A 62 0.20 7.14 7.56
CA GLY A 62 -0.77 6.38 8.35
C GLY A 62 -2.21 6.45 7.82
N ARG A 63 -3.18 6.51 8.73
CA ARG A 63 -4.62 6.61 8.40
C ARG A 63 -5.36 7.38 9.48
N ARG A 64 -6.50 7.99 9.13
CA ARG A 64 -7.47 8.55 10.11
C ARG A 64 -8.20 7.41 10.80
N LEU A 65 -7.60 6.84 11.84
CA LEU A 65 -7.93 5.51 12.36
C LEU A 65 -9.43 5.36 12.68
N PHE A 66 -9.99 6.30 13.45
CA PHE A 66 -11.39 6.25 13.88
C PHE A 66 -12.37 6.42 12.70
N ASP A 67 -12.21 7.45 11.88
CA ASP A 67 -13.12 7.74 10.75
C ASP A 67 -13.09 6.66 9.66
N THR A 68 -11.89 6.16 9.35
CA THR A 68 -11.71 5.21 8.25
C THR A 68 -11.96 3.77 8.66
N TRP A 69 -11.86 3.44 9.96
CA TRP A 69 -12.11 2.08 10.43
C TRP A 69 -13.55 1.64 10.19
N GLU A 70 -14.54 2.47 10.56
CA GLU A 70 -15.94 2.14 10.32
C GLU A 70 -16.25 2.00 8.84
N THR A 71 -15.68 2.89 8.02
CA THR A 71 -15.86 2.87 6.57
C THR A 71 -15.30 1.57 5.97
N MET A 72 -14.08 1.17 6.37
CA MET A 72 -13.47 -0.08 5.90
C MET A 72 -14.25 -1.32 6.36
N LEU A 73 -14.74 -1.34 7.61
CA LEU A 73 -15.60 -2.43 8.09
C LEU A 73 -16.90 -2.52 7.30
N LYS A 74 -17.54 -1.39 6.99
CA LYS A 74 -18.76 -1.36 6.17
C LYS A 74 -18.50 -1.89 4.76
N LEU A 75 -17.38 -1.48 4.13
CA LEU A 75 -16.98 -1.98 2.81
C LEU A 75 -16.77 -3.50 2.80
N LEU A 76 -15.97 -4.01 3.74
CA LEU A 76 -15.71 -5.44 3.88
C LEU A 76 -16.99 -6.24 4.18
N ARG A 77 -17.86 -5.74 5.07
CA ARG A 77 -19.14 -6.41 5.39
C ARG A 77 -20.10 -6.46 4.21
N SER A 78 -20.16 -5.36 3.44
CA SER A 78 -21.06 -5.26 2.30
C SER A 78 -20.73 -6.26 1.19
N ASP A 79 -19.43 -6.61 1.07
CA ASP A 79 -18.85 -7.52 0.08
C ASP A 79 -19.36 -7.34 -1.36
N ARG A 80 -19.80 -6.12 -1.71
CA ARG A 80 -20.52 -5.81 -2.95
C ARG A 80 -19.76 -6.14 -4.24
N LEU A 81 -18.45 -6.36 -4.14
CA LEU A 81 -17.55 -6.61 -5.26
C LEU A 81 -16.80 -7.95 -5.14
N GLY A 82 -17.22 -8.84 -4.22
CA GLY A 82 -16.47 -10.04 -3.86
C GLY A 82 -15.07 -9.69 -3.33
N LEU A 83 -14.99 -8.61 -2.56
CA LEU A 83 -13.73 -8.04 -2.12
C LEU A 83 -13.02 -9.00 -1.16
N LYS A 84 -13.78 -9.73 -0.33
CA LYS A 84 -13.19 -10.72 0.59
C LYS A 84 -12.42 -11.81 -0.15
N GLU A 85 -13.02 -12.36 -1.20
CA GLU A 85 -12.37 -13.41 -2.02
C GLU A 85 -11.13 -12.86 -2.73
N LYS A 86 -11.26 -11.69 -3.39
CA LYS A 86 -10.15 -11.06 -4.13
C LYS A 86 -8.96 -10.68 -3.25
N LEU A 87 -9.20 -10.38 -1.97
CA LEU A 87 -8.16 -10.02 -1.02
C LEU A 87 -7.69 -11.20 -0.17
N SER A 88 -8.32 -12.38 -0.28
CA SER A 88 -8.02 -13.53 0.59
C SER A 88 -6.56 -13.95 0.50
N TRP A 89 -5.97 -13.95 -0.70
CA TRP A 89 -4.56 -14.31 -0.94
C TRP A 89 -3.56 -13.32 -0.32
N LEU A 90 -3.98 -12.08 -0.04
CA LEU A 90 -3.10 -11.10 0.61
C LEU A 90 -2.69 -11.57 2.01
N VAL A 91 -3.56 -12.31 2.67
CA VAL A 91 -3.36 -12.85 4.01
C VAL A 91 -2.99 -14.32 3.87
N ALA A 92 -2.12 -14.81 4.74
CA ALA A 92 -1.79 -16.22 4.76
C ALA A 92 -3.07 -17.10 4.89
N PRO A 93 -3.14 -18.26 4.21
CA PRO A 93 -4.33 -19.12 4.22
C PRO A 93 -4.72 -19.62 5.61
N ARG A 94 -3.76 -19.66 6.54
CA ARG A 94 -3.95 -20.01 7.93
C ARG A 94 -3.20 -19.04 8.84
N ALA A 95 -3.64 -18.97 10.09
CA ALA A 95 -2.80 -18.41 11.15
C ALA A 95 -1.71 -19.40 11.55
N TYR A 96 -0.56 -18.87 11.96
CA TYR A 96 0.58 -19.63 12.47
C TYR A 96 0.69 -19.47 13.99
N ARG A 97 1.27 -20.47 14.65
CA ARG A 97 1.79 -20.29 16.02
C ARG A 97 3.09 -19.49 15.96
N LEU A 98 3.46 -18.81 17.04
CA LEU A 98 4.73 -18.08 17.11
C LEU A 98 5.94 -18.99 16.87
N SER A 99 5.88 -20.25 17.32
CA SER A 99 6.91 -21.26 17.10
C SER A 99 7.06 -21.71 15.63
N GLU A 100 6.13 -21.33 14.75
CA GLU A 100 6.12 -21.68 13.33
C GLU A 100 6.63 -20.53 12.44
N TYR A 101 7.38 -19.58 13.02
CA TYR A 101 7.77 -18.37 12.32
C TYR A 101 8.61 -18.67 11.08
N GLU A 102 9.54 -19.63 11.10
CA GLU A 102 10.34 -19.95 9.92
C GLU A 102 9.47 -20.38 8.74
N GLU A 103 8.51 -21.28 8.95
CA GLU A 103 7.56 -21.72 7.91
C GLU A 103 6.71 -20.56 7.39
N ALA A 104 6.24 -19.70 8.31
CA ALA A 104 5.44 -18.53 7.97
C ALA A 104 6.24 -17.55 7.09
N PHE A 105 7.50 -17.27 7.44
CA PHE A 105 8.38 -16.40 6.66
C PHE A 105 8.76 -17.03 5.31
N GLN A 106 8.95 -18.35 5.23
CA GLN A 106 9.15 -19.03 3.94
C GLN A 106 7.93 -18.87 3.03
N THR A 107 6.71 -18.96 3.58
CA THR A 107 5.46 -18.72 2.82
C THR A 107 5.41 -17.29 2.25
N LEU A 108 5.81 -16.29 3.04
CA LEU A 108 5.91 -14.90 2.61
C LEU A 108 6.95 -14.71 1.51
N LEU A 109 8.16 -15.26 1.69
CA LEU A 109 9.26 -15.15 0.72
C LEU A 109 8.97 -15.88 -0.59
N ALA A 110 8.21 -16.98 -0.55
CA ALA A 110 7.73 -17.69 -1.73
C ALA A 110 6.61 -16.94 -2.49
N GLY A 111 6.12 -15.81 -1.96
CA GLY A 111 5.06 -15.02 -2.59
C GLY A 111 3.66 -15.63 -2.46
N HIS A 112 3.47 -16.63 -1.61
CA HIS A 112 2.17 -17.27 -1.38
C HIS A 112 1.24 -16.46 -0.47
N ALA A 113 1.75 -15.41 0.18
CA ALA A 113 0.98 -14.45 0.97
C ALA A 113 1.72 -13.10 1.02
N MET A 114 1.02 -12.02 1.36
CA MET A 114 1.65 -10.70 1.65
C MET A 114 1.63 -10.34 3.14
N LYS A 115 0.71 -10.93 3.91
CA LYS A 115 0.51 -10.65 5.33
C LYS A 115 0.38 -11.95 6.12
N LEU A 116 1.30 -12.16 7.05
CA LEU A 116 1.24 -13.27 8.00
C LEU A 116 0.35 -12.90 9.19
N ILE A 117 -0.40 -13.90 9.69
CA ILE A 117 -1.15 -13.81 10.94
C ILE A 117 -0.55 -14.82 11.91
N PHE A 118 -0.18 -14.33 13.10
CA PHE A 118 0.25 -15.16 14.21
C PHE A 118 -0.82 -15.12 15.30
N THR A 119 -1.20 -16.29 15.79
CA THR A 119 -2.03 -16.40 16.99
C THR A 119 -1.10 -16.69 18.16
N PRO A 120 -0.99 -15.80 19.14
CA PRO A 120 -0.17 -16.06 20.30
C PRO A 120 -0.83 -17.14 21.18
N ASN A 121 -0.03 -18.01 21.79
CA ASN A 121 -0.57 -19.06 22.66
C ASN A 121 -0.84 -18.44 24.05
N PRO A 122 -1.96 -18.74 24.72
CA PRO A 122 -2.22 -18.19 26.05
C PRO A 122 -1.11 -18.51 27.07
N SER A 123 -0.42 -19.64 26.90
CA SER A 123 0.74 -20.04 27.70
C SER A 123 1.98 -19.15 27.50
N ASP A 124 2.09 -18.45 26.37
CA ASP A 124 3.25 -17.60 26.05
C ASP A 124 3.29 -16.31 26.90
N PHE A 125 2.18 -16.01 27.59
CA PHE A 125 2.04 -14.84 28.47
C PHE A 125 1.80 -15.22 29.94
N ALA A 126 1.86 -16.52 30.27
CA ALA A 126 1.81 -17.01 31.64
C ALA A 126 3.21 -16.94 32.27
N GLY A 127 3.68 -15.72 32.50
CA GLY A 127 4.85 -15.41 33.32
C GLY A 127 4.43 -14.87 34.68
#